data_AF-A0A9R1UJK3-F1
#
_entry.id   AF-A0A9R1UJK3-F1
#
_cell.length_a   1.000
_cell.length_b   1.000
_cell.length_c   1.000
_cell.angle_alpha   90.00
_cell.angle_beta   90.00
_cell.angle_gamma   90.00
#
_symmetry.space_group_name_H-M   'P 1'
#
loop_
_entity.id
_entity.type
_entity.pdbx_description
1 polymer ?
#
loop_
_entity_poly.entity_id
_entity_poly.type
_entity_poly.pdbx_seq_one_letter_code
_entity_poly.pdbx_strand_id
1 'polypeptide(L)'
;MEQLLHFTHDHMLSLVHLQPASHDSENSDEEEEKEEGEEDDFVAEEKHVGECKMCKEGIYSFHISYYECKDCDDDYSLHKFCAEMPKTLQNHPSHDFHPYHNLTLSKGFFWIYSSDEWACSVCNLMRKNIFNYMCSICEINMDIICATMSQQKMDHPSHPHLLQRTLQENFDLATKKFRS
;
A
#
# COMPACT_ATOMS: atom_id res chain seq x y z
N MET A 1 13.35 -2.92 -19.64
CA MET A 1 13.06 -2.31 -18.33
C MET A 1 11.76 -1.55 -18.48
N GLU A 2 10.74 -1.91 -17.72
CA GLU A 2 9.50 -1.12 -17.67
C GLU A 2 9.82 0.21 -16.98
N GLN A 3 9.49 1.32 -17.64
CA GLN A 3 9.74 2.68 -17.16
C GLN A 3 8.45 3.49 -17.17
N LEU A 4 8.34 4.42 -16.22
CA LEU A 4 7.14 5.22 -16.01
C LEU A 4 7.50 6.68 -15.75
N LEU A 5 6.97 7.59 -16.58
CA LEU A 5 6.91 9.02 -16.25
C LEU A 5 5.72 9.25 -15.31
N HIS A 6 5.98 9.23 -14.01
CA HIS A 6 4.93 9.36 -13.01
C HIS A 6 4.66 10.84 -12.70
N PHE A 7 3.38 11.24 -12.58
CA PHE A 7 2.98 12.65 -12.44
C PHE A 7 3.47 13.35 -11.15
N THR A 8 4.06 12.60 -10.23
CA THR A 8 4.56 13.09 -8.94
C THR A 8 6.07 13.29 -8.91
N HIS A 9 6.77 13.02 -10.01
CA HIS A 9 8.22 13.11 -10.13
C HIS A 9 8.64 13.45 -11.57
N ASP A 10 9.73 14.19 -11.72
CA ASP A 10 10.11 14.74 -13.03
C ASP A 10 10.91 13.75 -13.90
N HIS A 11 11.54 12.74 -13.29
CA HIS A 11 12.34 11.73 -13.98
C HIS A 11 11.57 10.44 -14.26
N MET A 12 12.14 9.59 -15.14
CA MET A 12 11.62 8.24 -15.36
C MET A 12 11.86 7.39 -14.13
N LEU A 13 10.80 6.75 -13.65
CA LEU A 13 10.93 5.69 -12.65
C LEU A 13 11.17 4.37 -13.37
N SER A 14 12.14 3.59 -12.91
CA SER A 14 12.43 2.25 -13.41
C SER A 14 11.82 1.19 -12.50
N LEU A 15 11.19 0.17 -13.07
CA LEU A 15 10.67 -0.95 -12.30
C LEU A 15 11.82 -1.85 -11.82
N VAL A 16 11.84 -2.13 -10.52
CA VAL A 16 12.76 -3.06 -9.85
C VAL A 16 11.97 -4.26 -9.35
N HIS A 17 12.42 -5.46 -9.71
CA HIS A 17 11.87 -6.71 -9.19
C HIS A 17 12.67 -7.13 -7.97
N LEU A 18 11.97 -7.36 -6.86
CA LEU A 18 12.53 -7.98 -5.67
C LEU A 18 12.31 -9.49 -5.87
N GLN A 19 13.36 -10.22 -6.20
CA GLN A 19 13.26 -11.67 -6.34
C GLN A 19 12.82 -12.23 -4.98
N PRO A 20 11.79 -13.09 -4.92
CA PRO A 20 11.58 -13.93 -3.76
C PRO A 20 12.87 -14.71 -3.55
N ALA A 21 13.29 -14.89 -2.30
CA ALA A 21 14.25 -15.93 -1.96
C ALA A 21 13.63 -17.26 -2.40
N SER A 22 13.88 -17.66 -3.64
CA SER A 22 13.57 -18.98 -4.14
C SER A 22 14.70 -19.85 -3.61
N HIS A 23 14.32 -20.86 -2.84
CA HIS A 23 15.09 -22.09 -2.73
C HIS A 23 15.24 -22.65 -4.16
N ASP A 24 16.24 -22.20 -4.91
CA ASP A 24 16.69 -22.91 -6.10
C ASP A 24 17.55 -24.08 -5.62
N SER A 25 17.03 -25.28 -5.87
CA SER A 25 17.67 -26.55 -5.57
C SER A 25 18.95 -26.72 -6.39
N GLU A 26 20.06 -27.05 -5.74
CA GLU A 26 21.11 -27.84 -6.36
C GLU A 26 21.00 -29.27 -5.85
N ASN A 27 20.52 -30.12 -6.76
CA ASN A 27 20.48 -31.56 -6.63
C ASN A 27 21.92 -32.08 -6.78
N SER A 28 22.54 -32.51 -5.70
CA SER A 28 23.73 -33.37 -5.74
C SER A 28 23.42 -34.66 -4.98
N ASP A 29 23.33 -35.75 -5.73
CA ASP A 29 23.07 -37.11 -5.25
C ASP A 29 24.16 -37.56 -4.27
N GLU A 30 23.92 -37.51 -2.96
CA GLU A 30 24.58 -38.40 -1.98
C GLU A 30 23.58 -38.80 -0.89
N GLU A 31 23.35 -40.11 -0.77
CA GLU A 31 22.58 -40.75 0.30
C GLU A 31 23.28 -40.46 1.64
N GLU A 32 22.56 -40.01 2.68
CA GLU A 32 22.76 -40.47 4.07
C GLU A 32 21.74 -39.84 5.06
N GLU A 33 21.10 -40.76 5.81
CA GLU A 33 20.54 -40.70 7.16
C GLU A 33 19.61 -39.55 7.61
N LYS A 34 18.39 -39.96 7.99
CA LYS A 34 17.39 -39.14 8.67
C LYS A 34 17.88 -38.77 10.08
N GLU A 35 18.22 -37.51 10.30
CA GLU A 35 18.20 -36.91 11.64
C GLU A 35 16.97 -35.99 11.77
N GLU A 36 16.22 -36.19 12.85
CA GLU A 36 15.07 -35.37 13.26
C GLU A 36 15.59 -33.99 13.69
N GLY A 37 15.72 -33.08 12.72
CA GLY A 37 16.07 -31.69 12.96
C GLY A 37 14.85 -30.86 13.31
N GLU A 38 14.99 -30.03 14.35
CA GLU A 38 14.02 -29.05 14.82
C GLU A 38 13.39 -28.28 13.64
N GLU A 39 12.06 -28.13 13.65
CA GLU A 39 11.35 -27.24 12.73
C GLU A 39 11.82 -25.80 13.03
N ASP A 40 12.92 -25.41 12.39
CA ASP A 40 13.43 -24.05 12.43
C ASP A 40 12.38 -23.20 11.70
N ASP A 41 11.55 -22.52 12.49
CA ASP A 41 10.54 -21.56 12.05
C ASP A 41 11.30 -20.39 11.39
N PHE A 42 11.75 -20.61 10.15
CA PHE A 42 12.55 -19.67 9.38
C PHE A 42 11.64 -18.50 8.99
N VAL A 43 11.51 -17.55 9.91
CA VAL A 43 10.94 -16.24 9.60
C VAL A 43 11.94 -15.57 8.66
N ALA A 44 11.69 -15.66 7.35
CA ALA A 44 12.46 -14.93 6.37
C ALA A 44 12.51 -13.45 6.80
N GLU A 45 13.69 -12.92 7.11
CA GLU A 45 13.83 -11.56 7.61
C GLU A 45 13.20 -10.58 6.61
N GLU A 46 12.15 -9.88 7.04
CA GLU A 46 11.51 -8.83 6.23
C GLU A 46 12.50 -7.67 6.05
N LYS A 47 13.15 -7.61 4.89
CA LYS A 47 14.15 -6.59 4.61
C LYS A 47 13.45 -5.32 4.13
N HIS A 48 13.59 -4.23 4.89
CA HIS A 48 13.18 -2.90 4.48
C HIS A 48 14.03 -2.42 3.29
N VAL A 49 13.37 -2.08 2.19
CA VAL A 49 13.98 -1.63 0.93
C VAL A 49 13.94 -0.11 0.80
N GLY A 50 12.86 0.53 1.27
CA GLY A 50 12.73 1.99 1.24
C GLY A 50 11.34 2.47 1.64
N GLU A 51 11.07 3.76 1.49
CA GLU A 51 9.75 4.37 1.79
C GLU A 51 9.04 4.76 0.48
N CYS A 52 7.77 4.39 0.35
CA CYS A 52 6.95 4.86 -0.76
C CYS A 52 6.58 6.34 -0.59
N LYS A 53 6.99 7.20 -1.52
CA LYS A 53 6.75 8.65 -1.40
C LYS A 53 5.27 9.05 -1.49
N MET A 54 4.38 8.17 -1.94
CA MET A 54 2.94 8.43 -2.03
C MET A 54 2.15 8.04 -0.78
N CYS A 55 2.31 6.81 -0.29
CA CYS A 55 1.56 6.31 0.87
C CYS A 55 2.31 6.44 2.20
N LYS A 56 3.63 6.68 2.15
CA LYS A 56 4.53 6.73 3.31
C LYS A 56 4.69 5.42 4.08
N GLU A 57 4.19 4.32 3.54
CA GLU A 57 4.48 2.99 4.07
C GLU A 57 5.80 2.45 3.48
N GLY A 58 6.41 1.51 4.21
CA GLY A 58 7.64 0.86 3.79
C GLY A 58 7.44 -0.05 2.57
N ILE A 59 8.47 -0.09 1.73
CA ILE A 59 8.69 -1.10 0.70
C ILE A 59 9.61 -2.14 1.35
N TYR A 60 9.21 -3.40 1.26
CA TYR A 60 9.86 -4.55 1.89
C TYR A 60 10.13 -5.64 0.85
N SER A 61 11.02 -6.56 1.17
CA SER A 61 11.43 -7.69 0.30
C SER A 61 10.29 -8.57 -0.21
N PHE A 62 9.18 -8.68 0.54
CA PHE A 62 8.00 -9.43 0.09
C PHE A 62 7.19 -8.73 -1.02
N HIS A 63 7.44 -7.44 -1.29
CA HIS A 63 6.81 -6.79 -2.43
C HIS A 63 7.45 -7.31 -3.72
N ILE A 64 6.66 -7.83 -4.66
CA ILE A 64 7.18 -8.37 -5.94
C ILE A 64 8.05 -7.36 -6.69
N SER A 65 7.64 -6.08 -6.67
CA SER A 65 8.34 -5.02 -7.37
C SER A 65 7.93 -3.63 -6.89
N TYR A 66 8.78 -2.66 -7.18
CA TYR A 66 8.57 -1.24 -6.90
C TYR A 66 9.22 -0.39 -8.00
N TYR A 67 8.80 0.87 -8.12
CA TYR A 67 9.41 1.84 -9.03
C TYR A 67 10.40 2.70 -8.26
N GLU A 68 11.56 2.97 -8.86
CA GLU A 68 12.57 3.87 -8.29
C GLU A 68 13.12 4.85 -9.34
N CYS A 69 13.46 6.06 -8.91
CA CYS A 69 14.25 6.98 -9.70
C CYS A 69 15.74 6.71 -9.47
N LYS A 70 16.51 6.60 -10.55
CA LYS A 70 17.97 6.46 -10.52
C LYS A 70 18.72 7.73 -10.89
N ASP A 71 17.98 8.74 -11.33
CA ASP A 71 18.53 9.98 -11.88
C ASP A 71 18.61 11.10 -10.83
N CYS A 72 18.02 10.92 -9.64
CA CYS A 72 18.03 11.89 -8.54
C CYS A 72 18.64 11.33 -7.25
N ASP A 73 19.24 12.20 -6.45
CA ASP A 73 19.81 11.87 -5.13
C ASP A 73 18.74 11.76 -4.01
N ASP A 74 17.45 11.98 -4.33
CA ASP A 74 16.36 12.13 -3.34
C ASP A 74 15.68 10.81 -2.90
N ASP A 75 16.25 9.65 -3.24
CA ASP A 75 15.72 8.31 -2.98
C ASP A 75 14.20 8.23 -3.26
N TYR A 76 13.82 8.44 -4.53
CA TYR A 76 12.41 8.48 -4.92
C TYR A 76 11.91 7.10 -5.31
N SER A 77 11.15 6.47 -4.41
CA SER A 77 10.57 5.13 -4.63
C SER A 77 9.05 5.14 -4.43
N LEU A 78 8.35 4.31 -5.21
CA LEU A 78 6.91 4.06 -5.11
C LEU A 78 6.65 2.56 -5.15
N HIS A 79 5.71 2.06 -4.33
CA HIS A 79 5.17 0.72 -4.59
C HIS A 79 4.65 0.64 -6.03
N LYS A 80 4.80 -0.50 -6.70
CA LYS A 80 4.23 -0.70 -8.05
C LYS A 80 2.75 -0.34 -8.08
N PHE A 81 2.00 -0.83 -7.09
CA PHE A 81 0.59 -0.51 -6.91
C PHE A 81 0.36 1.00 -6.83
N CYS A 82 1.10 1.74 -5.99
CA CYS A 82 0.92 3.18 -5.81
C CYS A 82 1.16 3.97 -7.11
N ALA A 83 2.14 3.57 -7.90
CA ALA A 83 2.49 4.24 -9.16
C ALA A 83 1.48 3.97 -10.29
N GLU A 84 0.78 2.84 -10.25
CA GLU A 84 -0.15 2.39 -11.29
C GLU A 84 -1.62 2.68 -10.96
N MET A 85 -1.89 3.32 -9.81
CA MET A 85 -3.24 3.69 -9.41
C MET A 85 -3.90 4.65 -10.42
N PRO A 86 -5.21 4.52 -10.66
CA PRO A 86 -5.92 5.40 -11.59
C PRO A 86 -6.00 6.83 -11.02
N LYS A 87 -5.80 7.84 -11.86
CA LYS A 87 -5.93 9.25 -11.44
C LYS A 87 -7.33 9.60 -10.91
N THR A 88 -8.35 8.89 -11.35
CA THR A 88 -9.75 9.08 -10.94
C THR A 88 -10.42 7.75 -10.64
N LEU A 89 -11.12 7.67 -9.51
CA LEU A 89 -12.01 6.57 -9.16
C LEU A 89 -13.47 7.02 -9.36
N GLN A 90 -14.22 6.20 -10.09
CA GLN A 90 -15.65 6.41 -10.36
C GLN A 90 -16.45 5.35 -9.59
N ASN A 91 -17.65 5.69 -9.12
CA ASN A 91 -18.56 4.75 -8.44
C ASN A 91 -17.88 3.96 -7.30
N HIS A 92 -17.06 4.64 -6.50
CA HIS A 92 -16.37 4.00 -5.39
C HIS A 92 -17.36 3.70 -4.25
N PRO A 93 -17.37 2.50 -3.64
CA PRO A 93 -18.36 2.09 -2.64
C PRO A 93 -18.58 3.09 -1.49
N SER A 94 -17.49 3.65 -0.96
CA SER A 94 -17.53 4.67 0.11
C SER A 94 -17.99 6.06 -0.35
N HIS A 95 -18.36 6.20 -1.63
CA HIS A 95 -18.82 7.40 -2.32
C HIS A 95 -20.02 7.10 -3.24
N ASP A 96 -20.71 5.96 -3.04
CA ASP A 96 -21.79 5.49 -3.94
C ASP A 96 -23.04 6.38 -3.94
N PHE A 97 -23.25 7.18 -2.89
CA PHE A 97 -24.39 8.10 -2.80
C PHE A 97 -24.31 9.28 -3.79
N HIS A 98 -23.17 9.45 -4.47
CA HIS A 98 -22.92 10.55 -5.40
C HIS A 98 -22.26 10.03 -6.70
N PRO A 99 -22.99 9.26 -7.55
CA PRO A 99 -22.43 8.60 -8.74
C PRO A 99 -21.91 9.56 -9.82
N TYR A 100 -22.24 10.86 -9.72
CA TYR A 100 -21.81 11.88 -10.66
C TYR A 100 -20.51 12.59 -10.26
N HIS A 101 -19.95 12.32 -9.07
CA HIS A 101 -18.69 12.92 -8.66
C HIS A 101 -17.61 11.86 -8.55
N ASN A 102 -16.45 12.18 -9.14
CA ASN A 102 -15.28 11.32 -9.11
C ASN A 102 -14.39 11.67 -7.93
N LEU A 103 -13.79 10.64 -7.36
CA LEU A 103 -12.66 10.78 -6.47
C LEU A 103 -11.40 10.98 -7.32
N THR A 104 -10.70 12.09 -7.14
CA THR A 104 -9.49 12.42 -7.89
C THR A 104 -8.27 12.33 -7.00
N LEU A 105 -7.21 11.71 -7.50
CA LEU A 105 -5.94 11.59 -6.81
C LEU A 105 -5.30 12.98 -6.66
N SER A 106 -4.97 13.33 -5.42
CA SER A 106 -4.43 14.64 -5.02
C SER A 106 -3.25 14.45 -4.05
N LYS A 107 -2.38 15.46 -4.00
CA LYS A 107 -1.30 15.55 -3.03
C LYS A 107 -1.78 16.35 -1.82
N GLY A 108 -2.45 15.69 -0.88
CA GLY A 108 -2.93 16.32 0.34
C GLY A 108 -3.98 17.42 0.08
N PHE A 109 -4.61 17.89 1.16
CA PHE A 109 -5.75 18.78 1.09
C PHE A 109 -5.35 20.19 0.63
N PHE A 110 -6.10 20.76 -0.33
CA PHE A 110 -5.89 22.11 -0.83
C PHE A 110 -6.79 23.10 -0.07
N TRP A 111 -6.51 23.36 1.21
CA TRP A 111 -7.18 24.44 1.94
C TRP A 111 -6.25 25.13 2.94
N ILE A 112 -5.79 26.33 2.56
CA ILE A 112 -5.48 27.59 3.27
C ILE A 112 -4.99 27.62 4.76
N TYR A 113 -5.14 26.57 5.55
CA TYR A 113 -4.65 26.51 6.92
C TYR A 113 -3.37 25.68 7.02
N SER A 114 -2.43 26.16 7.82
CA SER A 114 -1.02 25.78 7.92
C SER A 114 -0.71 24.33 8.34
N SER A 115 -1.68 23.42 8.29
CA SER A 115 -1.49 22.01 8.58
C SER A 115 -1.95 21.18 7.40
N ASP A 116 -1.01 20.49 6.72
CA ASP A 116 -1.28 19.48 5.67
C ASP A 116 -1.95 18.20 6.25
N GLU A 117 -2.70 18.36 7.35
CA GLU A 117 -3.33 17.30 8.14
C GLU A 117 -4.82 17.20 7.78
N TRP A 118 -5.28 15.98 7.58
CA TRP A 118 -6.67 15.69 7.21
C TRP A 118 -7.09 14.32 7.70
N ALA A 119 -8.39 14.13 7.95
CA ALA A 119 -8.93 12.84 8.38
C ALA A 119 -9.39 12.01 7.18
N CYS A 120 -9.02 10.73 7.13
CA CYS A 120 -9.57 9.80 6.15
C CYS A 120 -11.03 9.48 6.47
N SER A 121 -11.95 9.71 5.53
CA SER A 121 -13.40 9.47 5.70
C SER A 121 -13.77 7.99 5.88
N VAL A 122 -12.84 7.05 5.66
CA VAL A 122 -13.08 5.61 5.82
C VAL A 122 -12.62 5.11 7.18
N CYS A 123 -11.38 5.40 7.58
CA CYS A 123 -10.80 4.88 8.83
C CYS A 123 -10.73 5.92 9.96
N ASN A 124 -11.11 7.17 9.71
CA ASN A 124 -11.04 8.30 10.64
C ASN A 124 -9.65 8.61 11.21
N LEU A 125 -8.60 8.00 10.66
CA LEU A 125 -7.23 8.30 11.07
C LEU A 125 -6.77 9.61 10.44
N MET A 126 -6.04 10.41 11.24
CA MET A 126 -5.38 11.61 10.76
C MET A 126 -4.20 11.24 9.88
N ARG A 127 -4.08 11.93 8.75
CA ARG A 127 -3.06 11.76 7.72
C ARG A 127 -2.33 13.08 7.51
N LYS A 128 -1.07 13.00 7.11
CA LYS A 128 -0.21 14.16 6.83
C LYS A 128 0.80 13.80 5.75
N ASN A 129 1.05 14.70 4.80
CA ASN A 129 2.08 14.52 3.77
C ASN A 129 1.95 13.23 2.94
N ILE A 130 0.73 12.69 2.80
CA ILE A 130 0.43 11.52 1.96
C ILE A 130 -0.55 11.90 0.86
N PHE A 131 -0.57 11.12 -0.22
CA PHE A 131 -1.55 11.28 -1.28
C PHE A 131 -2.93 10.76 -0.84
N ASN A 132 -3.98 11.35 -1.41
CA ASN A 132 -5.36 11.02 -1.12
C ASN A 132 -6.21 11.03 -2.39
N TYR A 133 -7.33 10.31 -2.34
CA TYR A 133 -8.43 10.51 -3.25
C TYR A 133 -9.41 11.50 -2.65
N MET A 134 -9.73 12.55 -3.38
CA MET A 134 -10.62 13.61 -2.91
C MET A 134 -11.76 13.85 -3.90
N CYS A 135 -12.95 14.08 -3.37
CA CYS A 135 -14.04 14.70 -4.12
C CYS A 135 -14.21 16.13 -3.63
N SER A 136 -13.88 17.13 -4.45
CA SER A 136 -13.99 18.54 -4.06
C SER A 136 -15.43 19.02 -3.90
N ILE A 137 -16.41 18.29 -4.46
CA ILE A 137 -17.83 18.64 -4.38
C ILE A 137 -18.45 18.09 -3.08
N CYS A 138 -18.12 16.85 -2.72
CA CYS A 138 -18.60 16.20 -1.49
C CYS A 138 -17.72 16.49 -0.28
N GLU A 139 -16.55 17.10 -0.48
CA GLU A 139 -15.53 17.35 0.54
C GLU A 139 -15.03 16.08 1.25
N ILE A 140 -15.09 14.94 0.55
CA ILE A 140 -14.62 13.64 1.05
C ILE A 140 -13.13 13.49 0.74
N ASN A 141 -12.37 13.03 1.75
CA ASN A 141 -10.95 12.68 1.61
C ASN A 141 -10.74 11.22 1.99
N MET A 142 -10.07 10.49 1.12
CA MET A 142 -9.80 9.08 1.31
C MET A 142 -8.31 8.83 1.18
N ASP A 143 -7.71 8.24 2.21
CA ASP A 143 -6.39 7.63 2.11
C ASP A 143 -6.34 6.71 0.89
N ILE A 144 -5.30 6.84 0.06
CA ILE A 144 -5.11 6.01 -1.13
C ILE A 144 -5.23 4.53 -0.79
N ILE A 145 -4.72 4.12 0.37
CA ILE A 145 -4.76 2.73 0.78
C ILE A 145 -6.18 2.32 1.24
N CYS A 146 -6.99 3.24 1.77
CA CYS A 146 -8.41 3.00 2.04
C CYS A 146 -9.25 2.97 0.75
N ALA A 147 -8.95 3.86 -0.20
CA ALA A 147 -9.66 3.96 -1.48
C ALA A 147 -9.40 2.76 -2.40
N THR A 148 -8.31 2.03 -2.19
CA THR A 148 -7.96 0.87 -3.02
C THR A 148 -7.87 -0.43 -2.23
N MET A 149 -8.43 -0.47 -1.01
CA MET A 149 -8.28 -1.60 -0.08
C MET A 149 -8.72 -2.94 -0.70
N SER A 150 -9.75 -2.95 -1.54
CA SER A 150 -10.25 -4.16 -2.22
C SER A 150 -9.31 -4.68 -3.32
N GLN A 151 -8.39 -3.85 -3.80
CA GLN A 151 -7.45 -4.14 -4.88
C GLN A 151 -6.08 -4.56 -4.37
N GLN A 152 -5.77 -4.27 -3.10
CA GLN A 152 -4.49 -4.57 -2.49
C GLN A 152 -4.49 -5.99 -1.92
N LYS A 153 -3.98 -6.90 -2.73
CA LYS A 153 -3.68 -8.28 -2.35
C LYS A 153 -2.18 -8.45 -2.30
N MET A 154 -1.68 -8.97 -1.19
CA MET A 154 -0.26 -9.23 -0.98
C MET A 154 -0.01 -10.72 -0.97
N ASP A 155 1.03 -11.13 -1.69
CA ASP A 155 1.61 -12.45 -1.58
C ASP A 155 2.69 -12.40 -0.50
N HIS A 156 2.55 -13.17 0.57
CA HIS A 156 3.47 -13.13 1.71
C HIS A 156 4.04 -14.52 1.97
N PRO A 157 5.37 -14.71 2.05
CA PRO A 157 5.98 -16.04 2.15
C PRO A 157 5.46 -16.90 3.32
N SER A 158 5.10 -16.29 4.45
CA SER A 158 4.57 -17.00 5.62
C SER A 158 3.14 -17.51 5.47
N HIS A 159 2.42 -17.16 4.39
CA HIS A 159 1.03 -17.56 4.17
C HIS A 159 0.78 -18.00 2.73
N PRO A 160 0.22 -19.20 2.47
CA PRO A 160 0.00 -19.72 1.12
C PRO A 160 -1.18 -19.05 0.38
N HIS A 161 -1.73 -17.98 0.95
CA HIS A 161 -2.91 -17.28 0.45
C HIS A 161 -2.70 -15.77 0.49
N LEU A 162 -3.31 -15.08 -0.47
CA LEU A 162 -3.21 -13.63 -0.59
C LEU A 162 -3.78 -12.94 0.65
N LEU A 163 -2.96 -12.13 1.30
CA LEU A 163 -3.38 -11.27 2.39
C LEU A 163 -4.11 -10.06 1.82
N GLN A 164 -5.23 -9.71 2.44
CA GLN A 164 -5.98 -8.51 2.12
C GLN A 164 -6.14 -7.69 3.38
N ARG A 165 -5.92 -6.38 3.25
CA ARG A 165 -6.10 -5.46 4.37
C ARG A 165 -7.60 -5.29 4.66
N THR A 166 -7.95 -5.29 5.93
CA THR A 166 -9.31 -5.05 6.41
C THR A 166 -9.34 -3.76 7.23
N LEU A 167 -10.51 -3.12 7.29
CA LEU A 167 -10.72 -2.05 8.26
C LEU A 167 -10.85 -2.71 9.63
N GLN A 168 -10.06 -2.23 10.58
CA GLN A 168 -10.31 -2.55 11.97
C GLN A 168 -11.57 -1.79 12.39
N GLU A 169 -12.69 -2.49 12.50
CA GLU A 169 -13.87 -1.94 13.17
C GLU A 169 -13.49 -1.74 14.63
N ASN A 170 -13.49 -0.48 15.09
CA ASN A 170 -13.37 -0.19 16.51
C ASN A 170 -14.60 -0.77 17.22
N PHE A 171 -14.50 -2.00 17.71
CA PHE A 171 -15.45 -2.57 18.67
C PHE A 171 -15.23 -1.95 20.05
N ASP A 172 -15.35 -0.62 20.16
CA ASP A 172 -15.34 0.07 21.45
C ASP A 172 -16.64 0.88 21.64
N LEU A 173 -17.57 0.18 22.30
CA LEU A 173 -18.57 0.64 23.28
C LEU A 173 -19.69 1.60 22.86
N ALA A 174 -20.84 1.00 22.53
CA ALA A 174 -22.15 1.63 22.76
C ALA A 174 -23.23 0.65 23.27
N THR A 175 -22.92 -0.23 24.24
CA THR A 175 -23.96 -0.76 25.15
C THR A 175 -24.17 0.21 26.32
N LYS A 176 -24.63 1.42 26.00
CA LYS A 176 -25.31 2.31 26.96
C LYS A 176 -26.15 3.34 26.20
N LYS A 177 -27.40 2.95 25.87
CA LYS A 177 -28.60 3.42 26.59
C LYS A 177 -29.88 3.13 25.80
N PHE A 178 -30.94 2.96 26.59
CA PHE A 178 -32.38 3.02 26.28
C PHE A 178 -33.06 1.72 25.85
N ARG A 179 -33.54 0.99 26.86
CA ARG A 179 -34.98 0.72 26.93
C ARG A 179 -35.52 1.29 28.23
N SER A 180 -36.63 2.02 28.06
CA SER A 180 -37.54 2.63 29.03
C SER A 180 -38.02 1.67 30.11
#